data_AF-A0A815K860-F1
#
_entry.id   AF-A0A815K860-F1
#
_cell.length_a   1.000
_cell.length_b   1.000
_cell.length_c   1.000
_cell.angle_alpha   90.00
_cell.angle_beta   90.00
_cell.angle_gamma   90.00
#
_symmetry.space_group_name_H-M   'P 1'
#
loop_
_entity.id
_entity.type
_entity.pdbx_description
1 polymer ?
#
loop_
_entity_poly.entity_id
_entity_poly.type
_entity_poly.pdbx_seq_one_letter_code
_entity_poly.pdbx_strand_id
1 'polypeptide(L)'
;MTNLIVGVLLVSKLVTVECHVLQIFVLIELFYLAVSPPIAVPGGDLAPTNRSAVGLANSTALVEAWARIDYKFDLMYSKRAFIHWYISEGMEEHEFNEARENLGALEKDYIEAGHDLARVNSIRSNM
;
A
#
# COMPACT_ATOMS: atom_id res chain seq x y z
N MET A 1 13.06 -20.31 -9.95
CA MET A 1 13.08 -18.93 -10.48
C MET A 1 11.87 -18.10 -10.05
N THR A 2 10.70 -18.70 -9.81
CA THR A 2 9.50 -18.02 -9.29
C THR A 2 9.67 -17.41 -7.88
N ASN A 3 10.45 -18.05 -7.00
CA ASN A 3 10.67 -17.54 -5.63
C ASN A 3 11.61 -16.32 -5.54
N LEU A 4 12.44 -16.09 -6.57
CA LEU A 4 13.36 -14.94 -6.62
C LEU A 4 12.60 -13.65 -6.97
N ILE A 5 11.59 -13.77 -7.84
CA ILE A 5 10.73 -12.66 -8.25
C ILE A 5 9.87 -12.16 -7.09
N VAL A 6 9.36 -13.06 -6.23
CA VAL A 6 8.52 -12.69 -5.08
C VAL A 6 9.30 -11.92 -4.02
N GLY A 7 10.55 -12.32 -3.74
CA GLY A 7 11.42 -11.62 -2.80
C GLY A 7 11.72 -10.19 -3.28
N VAL A 8 12.28 -10.08 -4.51
CA VAL A 8 12.60 -8.80 -5.15
C VAL A 8 11.37 -7.89 -5.23
N LEU A 9 10.20 -8.42 -5.59
CA LEU A 9 8.96 -7.64 -5.59
C LEU A 9 8.54 -7.16 -4.20
N LEU A 10 8.79 -7.91 -3.13
CA LEU A 10 8.26 -7.56 -1.81
C LEU A 10 9.01 -6.37 -1.21
N VAL A 11 10.34 -6.36 -1.28
CA VAL A 11 11.16 -5.23 -0.78
C VAL A 11 11.10 -4.06 -1.74
N SER A 12 11.11 -4.30 -3.06
CA SER A 12 10.91 -3.23 -4.03
C SER A 12 9.51 -2.61 -3.86
N LYS A 13 8.47 -3.41 -3.57
CA LYS A 13 7.15 -2.85 -3.17
C LYS A 13 7.18 -2.17 -1.81
N LEU A 14 7.93 -2.64 -0.82
CA LEU A 14 8.03 -1.99 0.50
C LEU A 14 8.64 -0.58 0.40
N VAL A 15 9.75 -0.45 -0.33
CA VAL A 15 10.43 0.83 -0.56
C VAL A 15 9.63 1.72 -1.51
N THR A 16 8.99 1.14 -2.53
CA THR A 16 8.05 1.88 -3.39
C THR A 16 6.82 2.33 -2.60
N VAL A 17 6.36 1.56 -1.61
CA VAL A 17 5.24 1.88 -0.73
C VAL A 17 5.57 3.04 0.20
N GLU A 18 6.78 3.12 0.78
CA GLU A 18 7.15 4.31 1.57
C GLU A 18 7.18 5.58 0.70
N CYS A 19 7.75 5.52 -0.50
CA CYS A 19 7.72 6.66 -1.42
C CYS A 19 6.30 6.96 -1.95
N HIS A 20 5.47 5.93 -2.23
CA HIS A 20 4.15 6.12 -2.84
C HIS A 20 3.05 6.40 -1.84
N VAL A 21 3.10 5.95 -0.58
CA VAL A 21 2.07 6.29 0.42
C VAL A 21 2.18 7.76 0.81
N LEU A 22 3.40 8.30 0.86
CA LEU A 22 3.64 9.74 0.97
C LEU A 22 3.26 10.51 -0.31
N GLN A 23 3.46 9.95 -1.51
CA GLN A 23 2.98 10.57 -2.76
C GLN A 23 1.47 10.46 -2.98
N ILE A 24 0.80 9.45 -2.42
CA ILE A 24 -0.66 9.30 -2.42
C ILE A 24 -1.28 10.38 -1.52
N PHE A 25 -0.62 10.78 -0.43
CA PHE A 25 -1.11 11.88 0.41
C PHE A 25 -0.97 13.26 -0.25
N VAL A 26 -0.06 13.44 -1.22
CA VAL A 26 0.18 14.74 -1.89
C VAL A 26 -0.50 14.87 -3.26
N LEU A 27 -0.99 13.78 -3.87
CA LEU A 27 -1.61 13.79 -5.21
C LEU A 27 -3.14 13.60 -5.26
N ILE A 28 -3.86 13.90 -4.17
CA ILE A 28 -5.34 13.83 -4.13
C ILE A 28 -6.03 15.11 -4.67
N GLU A 29 -5.29 16.02 -5.33
CA GLU A 29 -5.85 17.22 -5.98
C GLU A 29 -5.96 17.11 -7.51
N LEU A 30 -6.01 15.92 -8.12
CA LEU A 30 -6.37 15.80 -9.54
C LEU A 30 -7.45 14.75 -9.80
N PHE A 31 -8.67 15.25 -9.67
CA PHE A 31 -9.89 14.87 -10.39
C PHE A 31 -9.62 14.03 -11.66
N TYR A 32 -9.88 12.73 -11.62
CA TYR A 32 -10.02 11.91 -12.82
C TYR A 32 -11.19 10.92 -12.66
N LEU A 33 -12.41 11.47 -12.66
CA LEU A 33 -13.57 10.67 -13.04
C LEU A 33 -13.41 10.41 -14.55
N ALA A 34 -13.25 9.14 -14.95
CA ALA A 34 -13.25 8.78 -16.36
C ALA A 34 -14.67 9.04 -16.92
N VAL A 35 -14.87 10.21 -17.54
CA VAL A 35 -16.16 10.59 -18.16
C VAL A 35 -16.30 9.97 -19.56
N SER A 36 -15.25 9.36 -20.11
CA SER A 36 -15.28 8.66 -21.39
C SER A 36 -15.62 7.17 -21.24
N PRO A 37 -16.36 6.57 -22.19
CA PRO A 37 -16.60 5.14 -22.20
C PRO A 37 -15.27 4.38 -22.26
N PRO A 38 -15.13 3.27 -21.50
CA PRO A 38 -13.91 2.49 -21.48
C PRO A 38 -13.67 1.86 -22.87
N ILE A 39 -12.41 1.85 -23.29
CA ILE A 39 -12.01 1.23 -24.56
C ILE A 39 -12.04 -0.29 -24.38
N ALA A 40 -12.90 -0.97 -25.13
CA ALA A 40 -12.90 -2.42 -25.20
C ALA A 40 -11.82 -2.90 -26.19
N VAL A 41 -10.94 -3.78 -25.73
CA VAL A 41 -9.91 -4.41 -26.58
C VAL A 41 -10.54 -5.61 -27.30
N PRO A 42 -10.43 -5.74 -28.63
CA PRO A 42 -10.94 -6.90 -29.37
C PRO A 42 -10.36 -8.21 -28.84
N GLY A 43 -11.21 -9.18 -28.51
CA GLY A 43 -10.81 -10.45 -27.89
C GLY A 43 -10.48 -10.38 -26.39
N GLY A 44 -10.70 -9.22 -25.75
CA GLY A 44 -10.60 -9.05 -24.31
C GLY A 44 -11.83 -9.58 -23.55
N ASP A 45 -11.69 -9.70 -22.24
CA ASP A 45 -12.70 -10.31 -21.36
C ASP A 45 -13.81 -9.33 -20.91
N LEU A 46 -13.60 -8.03 -21.13
CA LEU A 46 -14.55 -6.98 -20.72
C LEU A 46 -15.54 -6.66 -21.83
N ALA A 47 -16.84 -6.69 -21.50
CA ALA A 47 -17.90 -6.27 -22.41
C ALA A 47 -17.86 -4.75 -22.67
N PRO A 48 -18.22 -4.29 -23.89
CA PRO A 48 -18.28 -2.87 -24.19
C PRO A 48 -19.39 -2.18 -23.38
N THR A 49 -19.08 -1.06 -22.72
CA THR A 49 -20.05 -0.26 -21.96
C THR A 49 -20.03 1.21 -22.39
N ASN A 50 -21.18 1.89 -22.26
CA ASN A 50 -21.31 3.31 -22.61
C ASN A 50 -20.87 4.26 -21.48
N ARG A 51 -20.66 3.73 -20.27
CA ARG A 51 -20.30 4.48 -19.07
C ARG A 51 -19.40 3.62 -18.18
N SER A 52 -18.51 4.26 -17.45
CA SER A 52 -17.71 3.68 -16.37
C SER A 52 -17.65 4.67 -15.21
N ALA A 53 -17.37 4.17 -14.03
CA ALA A 53 -17.06 4.98 -12.86
C ALA A 53 -15.91 4.34 -12.11
N VAL A 54 -14.99 5.16 -11.62
CA VAL A 54 -13.88 4.74 -10.75
C VAL A 54 -13.96 5.57 -9.49
N GLY A 55 -14.14 4.91 -8.35
CA GLY A 55 -14.07 5.53 -7.03
C GLY A 55 -12.66 5.40 -6.49
N LEU A 56 -12.04 6.53 -6.15
CA LEU A 56 -10.80 6.56 -5.38
C LEU A 56 -11.16 7.07 -3.99
N ALA A 57 -10.90 6.26 -2.97
CA ALA A 57 -11.17 6.60 -1.59
C ALA A 57 -9.94 6.31 -0.74
N ASN A 58 -9.62 7.23 0.16
CA ASN A 58 -8.68 6.98 1.24
C ASN A 58 -9.47 6.50 2.47
N SER A 59 -9.06 5.36 3.03
CA SER A 59 -9.75 4.75 4.16
C SER A 59 -8.74 4.18 5.14
N THR A 60 -9.01 4.34 6.43
CA THR A 60 -8.21 3.74 7.50
C THR A 60 -8.29 2.21 7.52
N ALA A 61 -9.26 1.61 6.82
CA ALA A 61 -9.32 0.16 6.61
C ALA A 61 -8.08 -0.41 5.89
N LEU A 62 -7.27 0.42 5.23
CA LEU A 62 -6.03 0.01 4.59
C LEU A 62 -5.01 -0.57 5.60
N VAL A 63 -5.11 -0.21 6.89
CA VAL A 63 -4.22 -0.69 7.95
C VAL A 63 -4.13 -2.23 8.02
N GLU A 64 -5.22 -2.93 7.71
CA GLU A 64 -5.22 -4.40 7.68
C GLU A 64 -4.34 -4.98 6.57
N ALA A 65 -4.16 -4.24 5.47
CA ALA A 65 -3.29 -4.66 4.39
C ALA A 65 -1.81 -4.53 4.79
N TRP A 66 -1.47 -3.46 5.51
CA TRP A 66 -0.13 -3.27 6.08
C TRP A 66 0.20 -4.38 7.08
N ALA A 67 -0.72 -4.70 8.00
CA ALA A 67 -0.51 -5.75 8.99
C ALA A 67 -0.23 -7.13 8.37
N ARG A 68 -0.84 -7.44 7.22
CA ARG A 68 -0.59 -8.69 6.48
C ARG A 68 0.79 -8.70 5.79
N ILE A 69 1.30 -7.53 5.40
CA ILE A 69 2.64 -7.40 4.80
C ILE A 69 3.68 -7.55 5.91
N ASP A 70 3.51 -6.84 7.03
CA ASP A 70 4.35 -6.91 8.23
C ASP A 70 4.52 -8.36 8.69
N TYR A 71 3.41 -9.10 8.83
CA TYR A 71 3.46 -10.50 9.21
C TYR A 71 4.30 -11.38 8.26
N LYS A 72 4.17 -11.18 6.95
CA LYS A 72 4.94 -11.95 5.95
C LYS A 72 6.42 -11.56 5.98
N PHE A 73 6.70 -10.27 6.13
CA PHE A 73 8.05 -9.75 6.28
C PHE A 73 8.72 -10.37 7.50
N ASP A 74 8.08 -10.29 8.67
CA ASP A 74 8.60 -10.83 9.94
C ASP A 74 8.88 -12.33 9.83
N LEU A 75 7.98 -13.08 9.17
CA LEU A 75 8.16 -14.52 8.95
C LEU A 75 9.44 -14.83 8.13
N MET A 76 9.67 -14.09 7.05
CA MET A 76 10.86 -14.32 6.21
C MET A 76 12.14 -13.81 6.86
N TYR A 77 12.08 -12.63 7.49
CA TYR A 77 13.20 -12.00 8.15
C TYR A 77 13.69 -12.84 9.34
N SER A 78 12.77 -13.45 10.10
CA SER A 78 13.11 -14.41 11.18
C SER A 78 13.93 -15.61 10.72
N LYS A 79 13.85 -15.96 9.44
CA LYS A 79 14.61 -17.06 8.82
C LYS A 79 15.80 -16.58 8.00
N ARG A 80 16.07 -15.27 8.01
CA ARG A 80 17.05 -14.61 7.14
C ARG A 80 16.90 -14.99 5.66
N ALA A 81 15.66 -15.25 5.23
CA ALA A 81 15.39 -15.69 3.87
C ALA A 81 15.60 -14.51 2.90
N PHE A 82 16.26 -14.76 1.78
CA PHE A 82 16.52 -13.79 0.70
C PHE A 82 17.39 -12.57 1.04
N ILE A 83 17.73 -12.32 2.31
CA ILE A 83 18.55 -11.16 2.75
C ILE A 83 19.89 -11.04 1.99
N HIS A 84 20.56 -12.17 1.73
CA HIS A 84 21.88 -12.17 1.09
C HIS A 84 21.88 -11.55 -0.31
N TRP A 85 20.77 -11.61 -1.06
CA TRP A 85 20.67 -10.97 -2.38
C TRP A 85 20.76 -9.45 -2.26
N TYR A 86 20.02 -8.86 -1.32
CA TYR A 86 19.99 -7.43 -1.09
C TYR A 86 21.32 -6.89 -0.57
N ILE A 87 21.93 -7.61 0.38
CA ILE A 87 23.26 -7.23 0.89
C ILE A 87 24.31 -7.29 -0.22
N SER A 88 24.21 -8.28 -1.13
CA SER A 88 25.11 -8.39 -2.27
C SER A 88 24.95 -7.28 -3.30
N GLU A 89 23.80 -6.60 -3.32
CA GLU A 89 23.53 -5.41 -4.16
C GLU A 89 23.91 -4.09 -3.46
N GLY A 90 24.43 -4.15 -2.22
CA GLY A 90 24.93 -2.98 -1.48
C GLY A 90 23.97 -2.40 -0.43
N MET A 91 22.86 -3.09 -0.12
CA MET A 91 21.94 -2.69 0.95
C MET A 91 22.48 -3.11 2.32
N GLU A 92 22.45 -2.23 3.32
CA GLU A 92 22.88 -2.58 4.67
C GLU A 92 21.78 -3.37 5.40
N GLU A 93 22.17 -4.36 6.24
CA GLU A 93 21.19 -5.16 7.00
C GLU A 93 20.32 -4.30 7.93
N HIS A 94 20.86 -3.18 8.42
CA HIS A 94 20.13 -2.24 9.27
C HIS A 94 18.91 -1.63 8.58
N GLU A 95 18.97 -1.39 7.26
CA GLU A 95 17.88 -0.79 6.48
C GLU A 95 16.60 -1.64 6.52
N PHE A 96 16.71 -2.96 6.70
CA PHE A 96 15.55 -3.84 6.88
C PHE A 96 14.80 -3.55 8.19
N ASN A 97 15.54 -3.28 9.26
CA ASN A 97 14.94 -2.98 10.55
C ASN A 97 14.33 -1.58 10.53
N GLU A 98 15.00 -0.61 9.90
CA GLU A 98 14.48 0.75 9.75
C GLU A 98 13.17 0.77 8.96
N ALA A 99 13.11 0.13 7.79
CA ALA A 99 11.89 0.02 7.01
C ALA A 99 10.75 -0.68 7.77
N ARG A 100 11.09 -1.68 8.59
CA ARG A 100 10.11 -2.39 9.43
C ARG A 100 9.54 -1.50 10.54
N GLU A 101 10.39 -0.67 11.14
CA GLU A 101 9.99 0.30 12.16
C GLU A 101 9.11 1.40 11.57
N ASN A 102 9.45 1.91 10.39
CA ASN A 102 8.65 2.90 9.66
C ASN A 102 7.25 2.37 9.32
N LEU A 103 7.13 1.13 8.85
CA LEU A 103 5.82 0.49 8.64
C LEU A 103 5.02 0.38 9.94
N GLY A 104 5.69 0.01 11.03
CA GLY A 104 5.06 -0.04 12.35
C GLY A 104 4.60 1.32 12.87
N ALA A 105 5.29 2.41 12.51
CA ALA A 105 4.85 3.77 12.80
C ALA A 105 3.63 4.15 11.95
N LEU A 106 3.67 3.86 10.65
CA LEU A 106 2.55 4.12 9.74
C LEU A 106 1.26 3.41 10.18
N GLU A 107 1.35 2.15 10.62
CA GLU A 107 0.19 1.44 11.15
C GLU A 107 -0.44 2.14 12.36
N LYS A 108 0.39 2.67 13.27
CA LYS A 108 -0.09 3.42 14.43
C LYS A 108 -0.79 4.70 14.00
N ASP A 109 -0.24 5.42 13.02
CA ASP A 109 -0.84 6.64 12.48
C ASP A 109 -2.23 6.37 11.88
N TYR A 110 -2.39 5.27 11.15
CA TYR A 110 -3.69 4.86 10.60
C TYR A 110 -4.73 4.52 11.69
N ILE A 111 -4.30 3.88 12.78
CA ILE A 111 -5.16 3.56 13.93
C ILE A 111 -5.58 4.84 14.65
N GLU A 112 -4.64 5.76 14.90
CA GLU A 112 -4.91 7.03 15.55
C GLU A 112 -5.88 7.89 14.72
N ALA A 113 -5.64 8.02 13.42
CA ALA A 113 -6.54 8.70 12.50
C ALA A 113 -7.95 8.08 12.50
N GLY A 114 -8.06 6.75 12.62
CA GLY A 114 -9.34 6.06 12.75
C GLY A 114 -10.11 6.44 14.03
N HIS A 115 -9.41 6.54 15.15
CA HIS A 115 -10.00 6.99 16.42
C HIS A 115 -10.44 8.45 16.35
N ASP A 116 -9.62 9.33 15.77
CA ASP A 116 -9.95 10.75 15.62
C ASP A 116 -11.16 10.96 14.72
N LEU A 117 -11.28 10.21 13.63
CA LEU A 117 -12.46 10.25 12.76
C LEU A 117 -13.73 9.83 13.53
N ALA A 118 -13.65 8.79 14.37
CA ALA A 118 -14.78 8.37 15.19
C ALA A 118 -15.21 9.46 16.20
N ARG A 119 -14.23 10.16 16.81
CA ARG A 119 -14.49 11.30 17.71
C ARG A 119 -15.20 12.43 16.97
N VAL A 120 -14.68 12.85 15.82
CA VAL A 120 -15.28 13.92 15.00
C VAL A 120 -16.71 13.57 14.59
N ASN A 121 -16.94 12.32 14.17
CA ASN A 121 -18.28 11.86 13.78
C ASN A 121 -19.26 11.89 14.95
N SER A 122 -18.82 11.54 16.16
CA SER A 122 -19.66 11.61 17.37
C SER A 122 -20.05 13.05 17.75
N ILE A 123 -19.15 14.02 17.55
CA ILE A 123 -19.45 15.43 17.77
C ILE A 123 -20.48 15.90 16.73
N ARG A 124 -20.29 15.53 15.46
CA ARG A 124 -21.19 15.91 14.37
C ARG A 124 -22.60 15.36 14.55
N SER A 125 -22.77 14.17 15.14
CA SER A 125 -24.10 13.59 15.38
C SER A 125 -24.86 14.21 16.54
N ASN A 126 -24.17 14.98 17.40
CA ASN A 126 -24.76 15.62 18.58
C ASN A 126 -25.15 17.10 18.33
N MET A 127 -25.00 17.58 17.10
CA MET A 127 -25.41 18.91 16.63
C MET A 127 -26.60 18.77 15.68
#